data_AF-A0A448X5Y1-F1
#
_entry.id   AF-A0A448X5Y1-F1
#
_cell.length_a   1.000
_cell.length_b   1.000
_cell.length_c   1.000
_cell.angle_alpha   90.00
_cell.angle_beta   90.00
_cell.angle_gamma   90.00
#
_symmetry.space_group_name_H-M   'P 1'
#
loop_
_entity.id
_entity.type
_entity.pdbx_description
1 polymer ?
#
loop_
_entity_poly.entity_id
_entity_poly.type
_entity_poly.pdbx_seq_one_letter_code
_entity_poly.pdbx_strand_id
1 'polypeptide(L)'
;MCFVFSLTLLALIHIFIIVRPALVLYIFTVLFVLLLAIRIQKYIRKKYCLFLLGICYIVNLISLIFVWYSMYMLNRFLPQSHVLQLIQFGLANGPVIVGGILYRNAFVLHSVEKMTSVFIHALPSLFSFW
;
A
#
# COMPACT_ATOMS: atom_id res chain seq x y z
N MET A 1 -9.27 18.96 -12.74
CA MET A 1 -8.05 18.17 -13.06
C MET A 1 -7.87 16.99 -12.09
N CYS A 2 -7.59 17.20 -10.80
CA CYS A 2 -7.30 16.10 -9.86
C CYS A 2 -8.45 15.09 -9.65
N PHE A 3 -9.71 15.56 -9.62
CA PHE A 3 -10.87 14.68 -9.45
C PHE A 3 -11.01 13.66 -10.57
N VAL A 4 -10.92 14.11 -11.83
CA VAL A 4 -11.02 13.26 -13.02
C VAL A 4 -9.91 12.22 -13.01
N PHE A 5 -8.67 12.64 -12.72
CA PHE A 5 -7.53 11.73 -12.62
C PHE A 5 -7.74 10.63 -11.58
N SER A 6 -8.14 10.99 -10.35
CA SER A 6 -8.41 10.01 -9.29
C SER A 6 -9.53 9.05 -9.66
N LEU A 7 -10.60 9.54 -10.32
CA LEU A 7 -11.71 8.71 -10.76
C LEU A 7 -11.29 7.73 -11.87
N THR A 8 -10.51 8.20 -12.84
CA THR A 8 -9.98 7.36 -13.92
C THR A 8 -9.02 6.29 -13.38
N LEU A 9 -8.17 6.65 -12.41
CA LEU A 9 -7.25 5.69 -11.78
C LEU A 9 -8.03 4.59 -11.05
N LEU A 10 -9.06 4.96 -10.29
CA LEU A 10 -9.92 4.00 -9.58
C LEU A 10 -10.62 3.05 -10.55
N ALA A 11 -11.20 3.59 -11.64
CA ALA A 11 -11.90 2.80 -12.65
C ALA A 11 -10.94 1.83 -13.36
N LEU A 12 -9.74 2.27 -13.71
CA LEU A 12 -8.72 1.42 -14.33
C LEU A 12 -8.31 0.28 -13.40
N ILE A 13 -8.01 0.57 -12.13
CA ILE A 13 -7.68 -0.45 -11.13
C ILE A 13 -8.79 -1.50 -11.03
N HIS A 14 -10.05 -1.06 -10.99
CA HIS A 14 -11.20 -1.98 -10.92
C HIS A 14 -11.30 -2.89 -12.15
N ILE A 15 -11.09 -2.34 -13.35
CA ILE A 15 -11.09 -3.13 -14.59
C ILE A 15 -9.94 -4.16 -14.57
N PHE A 16 -8.73 -3.76 -14.15
CA PHE A 16 -7.59 -4.69 -14.07
C PHE A 16 -7.80 -5.81 -13.06
N ILE A 17 -8.49 -5.55 -11.94
CA ILE A 17 -8.87 -6.58 -10.96
C ILE A 17 -9.74 -7.66 -11.62
N ILE A 18 -10.70 -7.26 -12.44
CA ILE A 18 -11.63 -8.19 -13.10
C ILE A 18 -10.92 -8.99 -14.21
N VAL A 19 -10.07 -8.34 -15.00
CA VAL A 19 -9.47 -8.96 -16.20
C VAL A 19 -8.30 -9.89 -15.85
N ARG A 20 -7.38 -9.45 -14.96
CA ARG A 20 -6.14 -10.17 -14.64
C ARG A 20 -5.72 -9.88 -13.18
N PRO A 21 -6.20 -10.67 -12.20
CA PRO A 21 -5.92 -10.42 -10.78
C PRO A 21 -4.41 -10.49 -10.44
N ALA A 22 -3.60 -11.25 -11.18
CA ALA A 22 -2.15 -11.29 -10.96
C ALA A 22 -1.44 -9.96 -11.28
N LEU A 23 -1.94 -9.18 -12.26
CA LEU A 23 -1.34 -7.88 -12.64
C LEU A 23 -1.63 -6.77 -11.63
N VAL A 24 -2.65 -6.97 -10.80
CA VAL A 24 -3.09 -6.02 -9.79
C VAL A 24 -1.97 -5.73 -8.78
N LEU A 25 -1.24 -6.77 -8.37
CA LEU A 25 -0.09 -6.62 -7.46
C LEU A 25 1.00 -5.71 -8.06
N TYR A 26 1.31 -5.87 -9.35
CA TYR A 26 2.29 -5.02 -10.04
C TYR A 26 1.83 -3.56 -10.11
N ILE A 27 0.59 -3.32 -10.52
CA ILE A 27 0.06 -1.97 -10.63
C ILE A 27 0.01 -1.29 -9.26
N PHE A 28 -0.42 -2.00 -8.22
CA PHE A 28 -0.47 -1.44 -6.88
C PHE A 28 0.91 -1.21 -6.26
N THR A 29 1.89 -2.07 -6.52
CA THR A 29 3.26 -1.84 -6.03
C THR A 29 3.87 -0.60 -6.70
N VAL A 30 3.72 -0.43 -8.02
CA VAL A 30 4.17 0.78 -8.73
C VAL A 30 3.44 2.02 -8.20
N LEU A 31 2.11 1.95 -8.06
CA LEU A 31 1.30 3.06 -7.54
C LEU A 31 1.73 3.43 -6.12
N PHE A 32 1.94 2.45 -5.24
CA PHE A 32 2.39 2.68 -3.88
C PHE A 32 3.75 3.38 -3.83
N VAL A 33 4.75 2.90 -4.59
CA VAL A 33 6.09 3.51 -4.61
C VAL A 33 6.03 4.96 -5.09
N LEU A 34 5.24 5.24 -6.14
CA LEU A 34 5.04 6.60 -6.64
C LEU A 34 4.37 7.50 -5.59
N LEU A 35 3.29 7.04 -4.97
CA LEU A 35 2.56 7.79 -3.94
C LEU A 35 3.42 8.03 -2.70
N LEU A 36 4.24 7.06 -2.30
CA LEU A 36 5.17 7.16 -1.18
C LEU A 36 6.28 8.18 -1.48
N ALA A 37 6.86 8.14 -2.69
CA ALA A 37 7.90 9.09 -3.11
C ALA A 37 7.40 10.54 -3.07
N ILE A 38 6.20 10.80 -3.60
CA ILE A 38 5.55 12.12 -3.54
C ILE A 38 5.36 12.57 -2.09
N ARG A 39 4.97 11.64 -1.21
CA ARG A 39 4.74 11.93 0.22
C ARG A 39 6.04 12.24 0.95
N ILE A 40 7.11 11.49 0.71
CA ILE A 40 8.45 11.75 1.25
C ILE A 40 8.91 13.16 0.88
N GLN A 41 8.86 13.52 -0.40
CA GLN A 41 9.28 14.85 -0.87
C GLN A 41 8.51 15.98 -0.17
N LYS A 42 7.19 15.83 -0.01
CA LYS A 42 6.35 16.82 0.68
C LYS A 42 6.69 16.93 2.17
N TYR A 43 6.95 15.81 2.84
CA TYR A 43 7.18 15.79 4.28
C TYR A 43 8.55 16.32 4.65
N ILE A 44 9.57 16.07 3.81
CA ILE A 44 10.89 16.72 3.93
C ILE A 44 10.73 18.23 3.85
N ARG A 45 10.00 18.74 2.85
CA ARG A 45 9.74 20.20 2.69
C ARG A 45 9.01 20.80 3.88
N LYS A 46 8.06 20.07 4.47
CA LYS A 46 7.28 20.51 5.64
C LYS A 46 7.94 20.18 7.00
N LYS A 47 9.15 19.61 7.02
CA LYS A 47 9.86 19.16 8.23
C LYS A 47 9.09 18.14 9.10
N TYR A 48 8.21 17.34 8.50
CA TYR A 48 7.41 16.31 9.19
C TYR A 48 8.04 14.90 9.09
N CYS A 49 9.37 14.79 9.11
CA CYS A 49 10.06 13.51 8.90
C CYS A 49 9.71 12.45 9.97
N LEU A 50 9.43 12.85 11.21
CA LEU A 50 8.98 11.92 12.27
C LEU A 50 7.66 11.21 11.93
N PHE A 51 6.80 11.84 11.14
CA PHE A 51 5.53 11.24 10.74
C PHE A 51 5.71 10.11 9.71
N LEU A 52 6.87 10.02 9.04
CA LEU A 52 7.21 8.88 8.17
C LEU A 52 7.61 7.63 8.96
N LEU A 53 7.93 7.75 10.24
CA LEU A 53 8.29 6.62 11.09
C LEU A 53 7.06 5.84 11.60
N GLY A 54 5.86 6.19 11.13
CA GLY A 54 4.64 5.49 11.48
C GLY A 54 4.69 4.01 11.09
N ILE A 55 4.09 3.15 11.92
CA ILE A 55 4.04 1.69 11.74
C ILE A 55 3.53 1.30 10.34
N CYS A 56 2.58 2.06 9.78
CA CYS A 56 2.02 1.79 8.45
C CYS A 56 3.08 1.82 7.33
N TYR A 57 4.08 2.69 7.39
CA TYR A 57 5.13 2.75 6.37
C TYR A 57 6.03 1.51 6.43
N ILE A 58 6.37 1.07 7.65
CA ILE A 58 7.18 -0.13 7.88
C ILE A 58 6.43 -1.38 7.40
N VAL A 59 5.16 -1.53 7.77
CA VAL A 59 4.35 -2.70 7.38
C VAL A 59 4.14 -2.76 5.87
N ASN A 60 3.94 -1.62 5.19
CA ASN A 60 3.87 -1.59 3.73
C ASN A 60 5.19 -2.00 3.07
N LEU A 61 6.32 -1.56 3.61
CA LEU A 61 7.63 -1.93 3.08
C LEU A 61 7.90 -3.43 3.25
N ILE A 62 7.54 -4.01 4.40
CA ILE A 62 7.59 -5.47 4.63
C ILE A 62 6.66 -6.21 3.65
N SER A 63 5.45 -5.70 3.43
CA SER A 63 4.47 -6.30 2.52
C SER A 63 4.97 -6.27 1.06
N LEU A 64 5.61 -5.17 0.64
CA LEU A 64 6.24 -5.07 -0.67
C LEU A 64 7.36 -6.08 -0.84
N ILE A 65 8.26 -6.18 0.15
CA ILE A 65 9.35 -7.16 0.11
C ILE A 65 8.77 -8.57 0.02
N PHE A 66 7.74 -8.89 0.81
CA PHE A 66 7.09 -10.20 0.78
C PHE A 66 6.53 -10.56 -0.60
N VAL A 67 5.77 -9.64 -1.22
CA VAL A 67 5.19 -9.84 -2.57
C VAL A 67 6.28 -10.02 -3.63
N TRP A 68 7.30 -9.15 -3.63
CA TRP A 68 8.37 -9.23 -4.63
C TRP A 68 9.30 -10.42 -4.42
N TYR A 69 9.56 -10.79 -3.17
CA TYR A 69 10.39 -11.95 -2.83
C TYR A 69 9.73 -13.26 -3.23
N SER A 70 8.42 -13.40 -2.94
CA SER A 70 7.59 -14.51 -3.39
C SER A 70 7.56 -14.64 -4.92
N MET A 71 7.54 -13.51 -5.64
CA MET A 71 7.32 -13.49 -7.09
C MET A 71 8.60 -13.51 -7.95
N TYR A 72 9.68 -12.83 -7.56
CA TYR A 72 10.88 -12.62 -8.41
C TYR A 72 12.11 -13.46 -8.01
N MET A 73 12.29 -13.80 -6.73
CA MET A 73 13.56 -14.40 -6.30
C MET A 73 13.48 -15.89 -5.95
N LEU A 74 12.30 -16.47 -5.69
CA LEU A 74 12.34 -17.61 -4.78
C LEU A 74 11.27 -18.70 -4.86
N ASN A 75 10.74 -19.02 -6.04
CA ASN A 75 10.05 -20.32 -6.21
C ASN A 75 11.03 -21.53 -6.19
N ARG A 76 12.30 -21.34 -5.79
CA ARG A 76 13.32 -22.41 -5.75
C ARG A 76 14.09 -22.57 -4.44
N PHE A 77 14.12 -21.62 -3.50
CA PHE A 77 15.15 -21.65 -2.44
C PHE A 77 14.74 -21.41 -0.98
N LEU A 78 13.60 -20.80 -0.63
CA LEU A 78 13.10 -20.77 0.76
C LEU A 78 11.65 -21.21 0.83
N PRO A 79 11.29 -22.04 1.82
CA PRO A 79 9.90 -22.32 2.15
C PRO A 79 9.23 -21.02 2.61
N GLN A 80 8.03 -20.77 2.11
CA GLN A 80 7.16 -19.69 2.56
C GLN A 80 6.93 -19.90 4.07
N SER A 81 7.58 -19.07 4.90
CA SER A 81 7.49 -19.23 6.34
C SER A 81 6.12 -18.74 6.80
N HIS A 82 5.24 -19.68 7.14
CA HIS A 82 3.87 -19.42 7.61
C HIS A 82 3.80 -18.40 8.76
N VAL A 83 4.86 -18.32 9.56
CA VAL A 83 5.03 -17.35 10.65
C VAL A 83 5.13 -15.92 10.14
N LEU A 84 5.91 -15.66 9.08
CA LEU A 84 6.12 -14.31 8.57
C LEU A 84 4.83 -13.75 7.93
N GLN A 85 4.08 -14.62 7.24
CA GLN A 85 2.77 -14.28 6.66
C GLN A 85 1.76 -13.98 7.78
N LEU A 86 1.74 -14.76 8.86
CA LEU A 86 0.84 -14.53 10.00
C LEU A 86 1.15 -13.20 10.71
N ILE A 87 2.43 -12.86 10.88
CA ILE A 87 2.85 -11.59 11.47
C ILE A 87 2.45 -10.42 10.55
N GLN A 88 2.72 -10.53 9.25
CA GLN A 88 2.34 -9.50 8.28
C GLN A 88 0.81 -9.32 8.24
N PHE A 89 0.06 -10.41 8.29
CA PHE A 89 -1.40 -10.40 8.36
C PHE A 89 -1.92 -9.69 9.61
N GLY A 90 -1.37 -10.01 10.79
CA GLY A 90 -1.74 -9.38 12.05
C GLY A 90 -1.41 -7.89 12.09
N LEU A 91 -0.24 -7.50 11.58
CA LEU A 91 0.17 -6.08 11.52
C LEU A 91 -0.64 -5.28 10.49
N ALA A 92 -0.93 -5.87 9.33
CA ALA A 92 -1.72 -5.23 8.30
C ALA A 92 -3.18 -5.03 8.71
N ASN A 93 -3.83 -6.07 9.26
CA ASN A 93 -5.25 -6.00 9.60
C ASN A 93 -5.53 -5.40 10.99
N GLY A 94 -4.54 -5.35 11.88
CA GLY A 94 -4.65 -4.69 13.18
C GLY A 94 -4.23 -3.22 13.13
N PRO A 95 -2.98 -2.89 13.51
CA PRO A 95 -2.55 -1.52 13.73
C PRO A 95 -2.64 -0.63 12.48
N VAL A 96 -2.47 -1.18 11.27
CA VAL A 96 -2.53 -0.36 10.05
C VAL A 96 -3.96 0.06 9.70
N ILE A 97 -4.93 -0.86 9.70
CA ILE A 97 -6.36 -0.52 9.49
C ILE A 97 -6.85 0.40 10.62
N VAL A 98 -6.55 0.05 11.88
CA VAL A 98 -6.96 0.85 13.04
C VAL A 98 -6.39 2.27 12.96
N GLY A 99 -5.14 2.43 12.53
CA GLY A 99 -4.55 3.75 12.27
C GLY A 99 -5.33 4.53 11.21
N GLY A 100 -5.74 3.87 10.11
CA GLY A 100 -6.55 4.49 9.07
C GLY A 100 -7.89 5.02 9.60
N ILE A 101 -8.56 4.23 10.45
CA ILE A 101 -9.82 4.59 11.09
C ILE A 101 -9.62 5.73 12.11
N LEU A 102 -8.60 5.62 12.96
CA LEU A 102 -8.30 6.59 14.02
C LEU A 102 -8.03 7.98 13.46
N TYR A 103 -7.24 8.07 12.39
CA TYR A 103 -6.97 9.32 11.68
C TYR A 103 -8.11 9.76 10.75
N ARG A 104 -9.24 9.04 10.75
CA ARG A 104 -10.43 9.30 9.92
C ARG A 104 -10.05 9.51 8.46
N ASN A 105 -9.14 8.68 7.96
CA ASN A 105 -8.67 8.76 6.59
C ASN A 105 -9.81 8.36 5.65
N ALA A 106 -10.36 9.34 4.94
CA ALA A 106 -11.40 9.15 3.96
C ALA A 106 -10.87 9.29 2.54
N PHE A 107 -11.43 8.52 1.62
CA PHE A 107 -11.07 8.58 0.21
C PHE A 107 -11.67 9.85 -0.41
N VAL A 108 -10.83 10.88 -0.54
CA VAL A 108 -11.23 12.19 -1.07
C VAL A 108 -10.62 12.40 -2.44
N LEU A 109 -11.44 12.22 -3.48
CA LEU A 109 -11.01 12.21 -4.89
C LEU A 109 -10.30 13.48 -5.37
N HIS A 110 -10.57 14.62 -4.74
CA HIS A 110 -9.93 15.90 -5.09
C HIS A 110 -8.59 16.13 -4.36
N SER A 111 -8.23 15.29 -3.38
CA SER A 111 -7.03 15.45 -2.57
C SER A 111 -6.11 14.23 -2.68
N VAL A 112 -5.00 14.42 -3.41
CA VAL A 112 -3.96 13.39 -3.54
C VAL A 112 -3.39 12.98 -2.17
N GLU A 113 -3.29 13.91 -1.21
CA GLU A 113 -2.74 13.59 0.12
C GLU A 113 -3.66 12.66 0.91
N LYS A 114 -4.98 12.90 0.89
CA LYS A 114 -5.94 11.99 1.54
C LYS A 114 -6.01 10.65 0.84
N MET A 115 -5.99 10.66 -0.50
CA MET A 115 -5.94 9.45 -1.30
C MET A 115 -4.70 8.60 -0.98
N THR A 116 -3.50 9.20 -0.95
CA THR A 116 -2.25 8.48 -0.58
C THR A 116 -2.36 7.85 0.80
N SER A 117 -2.98 8.55 1.76
CA SER A 117 -3.16 8.06 3.13
C SER A 117 -4.03 6.80 3.14
N VAL A 118 -5.18 6.83 2.46
CA VAL A 118 -6.08 5.67 2.36
C VAL A 118 -5.37 4.48 1.71
N PHE A 119 -4.63 4.71 0.62
CA PHE A 119 -3.85 3.64 -0.02
C PHE A 119 -2.83 3.01 0.94
N ILE A 120 -2.05 3.81 1.67
CA ILE A 120 -1.08 3.31 2.65
C ILE A 120 -1.75 2.46 3.74
N HIS A 121 -2.98 2.79 4.15
CA HIS A 121 -3.68 2.05 5.20
C HIS A 121 -4.48 0.84 4.70
N ALA A 122 -4.89 0.80 3.43
CA ALA A 122 -5.72 -0.28 2.86
C ALA A 122 -4.91 -1.34 2.10
N LEU A 123 -3.82 -0.94 1.43
CA LEU A 123 -3.00 -1.84 0.60
C LEU A 123 -2.37 -3.02 1.33
N PRO A 124 -1.75 -2.88 2.52
CA PRO A 124 -1.06 -4.01 3.14
C PRO A 124 -2.04 -5.10 3.57
N SER A 125 -3.28 -4.75 3.90
CA SER A 125 -4.37 -5.70 4.17
C SER A 125 -4.74 -6.48 2.91
N LEU A 126 -4.78 -5.82 1.75
CA LEU A 126 -5.03 -6.48 0.47
C LEU A 126 -3.93 -7.50 0.13
N PHE A 127 -2.67 -7.17 0.42
CA PHE A 127 -1.53 -8.06 0.15
C PHE A 127 -1.39 -9.20 1.16
N SER A 128 -1.99 -9.09 2.34
CA SER A 128 -1.82 -10.09 3.40
C SER A 128 -2.45 -11.45 3.16
N PHE A 129 -3.35 -11.55 2.18
CA PHE A 129 -4.09 -12.78 1.85
C PHE A 129 -3.45 -13.60 0.73
N TRP A 130 -2.33 -13.14 0.17
CA TRP A 130 -1.63 -13.78 -0.96
C TRP A 130 -0.39 -14.54 -0.51
#